data_AF-A0A0R3JV32-F1
#
_entry.id   AF-A0A0R3JV32-F1
#
_cell.length_a   1.000
_cell.length_b   1.000
_cell.length_c   1.000
_cell.angle_alpha   90.00
_cell.angle_beta   90.00
_cell.angle_gamma   90.00
#
_symmetry.space_group_name_H-M   'P 1'
#
loop_
_entity.id
_entity.type
_entity.pdbx_description
1 polymer ?
#
loop_
_entity_poly.entity_id
_entity_poly.type
_entity_poly.pdbx_seq_one_letter_code
_entity_poly.pdbx_strand_id
1 'polypeptide(L)'
;MDTITAKYELIIYNGGERIELNKINTFEDKVDYSKCSSRISQILLCVLEMKKQLESNQSSSDMDIYTNAINKVAQNLKVNNTTIIDKLTRQLGLSAEQARKIIFDYLRNGSSDFRNLLLKKVSKNTKDYDISAIETTLK
;
A
#
# COMPACT_ATOMS: atom_id res chain seq x y z
N MET A 1 27.30 5.44 -12.84
CA MET A 1 25.91 5.34 -12.36
C MET A 1 25.28 6.68 -12.61
N ASP A 2 24.29 6.75 -13.49
CA ASP A 2 23.68 8.02 -13.86
C ASP A 2 22.55 8.34 -12.88
N THR A 3 22.59 9.53 -12.28
CA THR A 3 21.59 10.00 -11.32
C THR A 3 20.63 10.96 -12.02
N ILE A 4 19.38 10.51 -12.21
CA ILE A 4 18.32 11.37 -12.75
C ILE A 4 17.90 12.35 -11.66
N THR A 5 18.09 13.66 -11.92
CA THR A 5 17.81 14.72 -10.93
C THR A 5 16.35 15.21 -10.98
N ALA A 6 15.69 15.13 -12.14
CA ALA A 6 14.29 15.47 -12.31
C ALA A 6 13.71 14.81 -13.58
N LYS A 7 12.39 14.62 -13.62
CA LYS A 7 11.63 14.23 -14.81
C LYS A 7 10.47 15.20 -15.03
N TYR A 8 10.12 15.42 -16.29
CA TYR A 8 9.06 16.33 -16.70
C TYR A 8 8.23 15.69 -17.80
N GLU A 9 6.94 16.01 -17.83
CA GLU A 9 6.03 15.74 -18.93
C GLU A 9 5.81 17.04 -19.69
N LEU A 10 5.97 16.98 -21.01
CA LEU A 10 5.72 18.10 -21.91
C LEU A 10 4.42 17.83 -22.66
N ILE A 11 3.42 18.69 -22.46
CA ILE A 11 2.13 18.62 -23.16
C ILE A 11 2.06 19.80 -24.14
N ILE A 12 1.90 19.49 -25.43
CA ILE A 12 1.76 20.49 -26.49
C ILE A 12 0.36 20.38 -27.05
N TYR A 13 -0.41 21.45 -26.93
CA TYR A 13 -1.78 21.50 -27.45
C TYR A 13 -1.77 21.89 -28.93
N ASN A 14 -2.72 21.33 -29.67
CA ASN A 14 -2.83 21.55 -31.11
C ASN A 14 -3.04 23.04 -31.41
N GLY A 15 -2.27 23.60 -32.35
CA GLY A 15 -2.16 25.05 -32.59
C GLY A 15 -0.93 25.70 -31.97
N GLY A 16 -0.18 25.02 -31.10
CA GLY A 16 1.12 25.48 -30.57
C GLY A 16 1.03 26.65 -29.58
N GLU A 17 -0.17 27.18 -29.34
CA GLU A 17 -0.41 28.35 -28.47
C GLU A 17 -0.24 28.03 -26.98
N ARG A 18 -0.27 26.75 -26.61
CA ARG A 18 -0.15 26.30 -25.22
C ARG A 18 0.82 25.13 -25.11
N ILE A 19 1.85 25.33 -24.29
CA ILE A 19 2.82 24.32 -23.89
C ILE A 19 2.77 24.26 -22.37
N GLU A 20 2.58 23.06 -21.83
CA GLU A 20 2.62 22.82 -20.39
C GLU A 20 3.80 21.91 -20.04
N LEU A 21 4.54 22.32 -19.01
CA LEU A 21 5.63 21.53 -18.45
C LEU A 21 5.22 21.09 -17.04
N ASN A 22 4.78 19.85 -16.92
CA ASN A 22 4.41 19.28 -15.64
C ASN A 22 5.61 18.56 -15.05
N LYS A 23 6.07 18.98 -13.87
CA LYS A 23 7.11 18.25 -13.14
C LYS A 23 6.55 16.88 -12.77
N ILE A 24 7.11 15.83 -13.34
CA ILE A 24 6.83 14.48 -12.89
C ILE A 24 7.63 14.33 -11.60
N ASN A 25 6.95 14.43 -10.46
CA ASN A 25 7.53 14.02 -9.19
C ASN A 25 7.71 12.49 -9.22
N THR A 26 8.73 12.01 -9.92
CA THR A 26 9.17 10.60 -9.88
C THR A 26 9.91 10.24 -8.60
N PHE A 27 9.89 11.11 -7.59
CA PHE A 27 9.99 10.63 -6.24
C PHE A 27 8.64 9.97 -5.93
N GLU A 28 8.45 8.74 -6.42
CA GLU A 28 7.70 7.79 -5.61
C GLU A 28 8.38 7.87 -4.25
N ASP A 29 7.68 8.43 -3.26
CA ASP A 29 8.12 8.45 -1.88
C ASP A 29 8.36 6.99 -1.51
N LYS A 30 9.59 6.52 -1.69
CA LYS A 30 9.92 5.11 -1.54
C LYS A 30 9.93 4.87 -0.04
N VAL A 31 8.81 4.35 0.45
CA VAL A 31 8.63 4.07 1.87
C VAL A 31 9.70 3.07 2.30
N ASP A 32 10.55 3.48 3.22
CA ASP A 32 11.53 2.59 3.85
C ASP A 32 10.85 1.78 4.96
N TYR A 33 10.23 0.67 4.56
CA TYR A 33 9.53 -0.25 5.47
C TYR A 33 10.44 -0.90 6.52
N SER A 34 11.77 -0.79 6.40
CA SER A 34 12.71 -1.33 7.41
C SER A 34 12.67 -0.57 8.73
N LYS A 35 12.24 0.71 8.69
CA LYS A 35 12.11 1.57 9.87
C LYS A 35 10.72 1.51 10.52
N CYS A 36 9.76 0.91 9.82
CA CYS A 36 8.42 0.69 10.35
C CYS A 36 8.38 -0.47 11.34
N SER A 37 7.35 -0.49 12.18
CA SER A 37 7.04 -1.69 12.95
C SER A 37 6.74 -2.86 12.01
N SER A 38 7.20 -4.05 12.37
CA SER A 38 6.97 -5.28 11.60
C SER A 38 5.47 -5.56 11.36
N ARG A 39 4.60 -5.06 12.25
CA ARG A 39 3.17 -5.11 12.05
C ARG A 39 2.72 -4.22 10.89
N ILE A 40 3.03 -2.93 10.95
CA ILE A 40 2.58 -1.97 9.93
C ILE A 40 3.19 -2.29 8.57
N SER A 41 4.49 -2.59 8.50
CA SER A 41 5.14 -2.95 7.24
C SER A 41 4.49 -4.16 6.57
N GLN A 42 4.21 -5.22 7.33
CA GLN A 42 3.62 -6.44 6.77
C GLN A 42 2.17 -6.25 6.32
N ILE A 43 1.39 -5.45 7.05
CA ILE A 43 0.03 -5.09 6.64
C ILE A 43 0.07 -4.29 5.32
N LEU A 44 0.91 -3.26 5.24
CA LEU A 44 1.03 -2.43 4.05
C LEU A 44 1.55 -3.20 2.83
N LEU A 45 2.51 -4.11 3.03
CA LEU A 45 2.98 -5.00 1.97
C LEU A 45 1.87 -5.90 1.43
N CYS A 46 0.98 -6.41 2.30
CA CYS A 46 -0.19 -7.16 1.86
C CYS A 46 -1.13 -6.30 1.01
N VAL A 47 -1.41 -5.08 1.45
CA VAL A 47 -2.31 -4.16 0.73
C VAL A 47 -1.74 -3.80 -0.64
N LEU A 48 -0.43 -3.55 -0.74
CA LEU A 48 0.25 -3.30 -2.01
C LEU A 48 0.18 -4.50 -2.96
N GLU A 49 0.38 -5.71 -2.45
CA GLU A 49 0.27 -6.92 -3.28
C GLU A 49 -1.18 -7.16 -3.75
N MET A 50 -2.18 -6.88 -2.91
CA MET A 50 -3.59 -6.92 -3.31
C MET A 50 -3.90 -5.88 -4.40
N LYS A 51 -3.40 -4.65 -4.25
CA LYS A 51 -3.55 -3.58 -5.26
C LYS A 51 -2.95 -4.01 -6.60
N LYS A 52 -1.74 -4.56 -6.58
CA LYS A 52 -1.07 -5.08 -7.78
C LYS A 52 -1.89 -6.17 -8.48
N GLN A 53 -2.51 -7.07 -7.72
CA GLN A 53 -3.35 -8.13 -8.30
C GLN A 53 -4.63 -7.57 -8.93
N LEU A 54 -5.27 -6.58 -8.29
CA LEU A 54 -6.44 -5.89 -8.86
C LEU A 54 -6.10 -5.17 -10.18
N GLU A 55 -4.95 -4.50 -10.25
CA GLU A 55 -4.50 -3.81 -11.46
C GLU A 55 -4.11 -4.77 -12.59
N SER A 56 -3.78 -6.02 -12.28
CA SER A 56 -3.35 -7.01 -13.27
C SER A 56 -4.48 -7.63 -14.12
N ASN A 57 -5.72 -7.15 -13.99
CA ASN A 57 -6.91 -7.62 -14.72
C ASN A 57 -7.15 -9.15 -14.67
N GLN A 58 -6.64 -9.83 -13.64
CA GLN A 58 -7.02 -11.21 -13.36
C GLN A 58 -8.42 -11.23 -12.75
N SER A 59 -9.35 -11.91 -13.41
CA SER A 59 -10.70 -12.14 -12.90
C SER A 59 -10.63 -13.14 -11.75
N SER A 60 -10.25 -12.66 -10.56
CA SER A 60 -10.11 -13.44 -9.33
C SER A 60 -11.05 -12.89 -8.26
N SER A 61 -11.57 -13.78 -7.41
CA SER A 61 -12.44 -13.34 -6.31
C SER A 61 -11.62 -12.57 -5.26
N ASP A 62 -12.30 -11.71 -4.49
CA ASP A 62 -11.69 -10.98 -3.36
C ASP A 62 -10.99 -11.91 -2.37
N MET A 63 -11.56 -13.10 -2.17
CA MET A 63 -11.00 -14.10 -1.26
C MET A 63 -9.68 -14.66 -1.80
N ASP A 64 -9.61 -14.92 -3.11
CA ASP A 64 -8.40 -15.42 -3.77
C ASP A 64 -7.30 -14.37 -3.72
N ILE A 65 -7.63 -13.12 -4.06
CA ILE A 65 -6.66 -12.00 -4.01
C ILE A 65 -6.12 -11.82 -2.59
N TYR A 66 -7.01 -11.82 -1.59
CA TYR A 66 -6.62 -11.69 -0.19
C TYR A 66 -5.69 -12.82 0.26
N THR A 67 -6.05 -14.06 -0.06
CA THR A 67 -5.27 -15.26 0.31
C THR A 67 -3.92 -15.30 -0.41
N ASN A 68 -3.90 -14.99 -1.70
CA ASN A 68 -2.69 -14.96 -2.51
C ASN A 68 -1.72 -13.86 -2.05
N ALA A 69 -2.25 -12.68 -1.71
CA ALA A 69 -1.42 -11.61 -1.16
C ALA A 69 -0.76 -12.02 0.16
N ILE A 70 -1.51 -12.66 1.06
CA ILE A 70 -0.96 -13.20 2.31
C ILE A 70 0.15 -14.21 2.03
N ASN A 71 -0.11 -15.20 1.15
CA ASN A 71 0.86 -16.24 0.81
C ASN A 71 2.15 -15.65 0.25
N LYS A 72 2.03 -14.67 -0.66
CA LYS A 72 3.16 -14.07 -1.34
C LYS A 72 3.99 -13.17 -0.41
N VAL A 73 3.34 -12.39 0.45
CA VAL A 73 4.05 -11.61 1.47
C VAL A 73 4.73 -12.51 2.49
N ALA A 74 4.05 -13.57 2.94
CA ALA A 74 4.63 -14.56 3.84
C ALA A 74 5.88 -15.23 3.24
N GLN A 75 5.80 -15.65 1.97
CA GLN A 75 6.93 -16.22 1.24
C GLN A 75 8.10 -15.24 1.10
N ASN A 76 7.82 -14.00 0.69
CA ASN A 76 8.84 -12.97 0.50
C ASN A 76 9.58 -12.64 1.80
N LEU A 77 8.85 -12.60 2.91
CA LEU A 77 9.40 -12.30 4.23
C LEU A 77 9.92 -13.54 4.97
N LYS A 78 9.78 -14.73 4.39
CA LYS A 78 10.13 -16.03 5.00
C LYS A 78 9.47 -16.23 6.37
N VAL A 79 8.20 -15.88 6.48
CA VAL A 79 7.36 -16.07 7.67
C VAL A 79 6.16 -16.94 7.35
N ASN A 80 5.49 -17.47 8.38
CA ASN A 80 4.29 -18.27 8.20
C ASN A 80 3.08 -17.39 7.83
N ASN A 81 2.17 -17.92 7.00
CA ASN A 81 0.91 -17.25 6.65
C ASN A 81 0.11 -16.82 7.89
N THR A 82 0.08 -17.65 8.93
CA THR A 82 -0.58 -17.36 10.21
C THR A 82 -0.04 -16.11 10.89
N THR A 83 1.24 -15.79 10.70
CA THR A 83 1.87 -14.58 11.24
C THR A 83 1.38 -13.31 10.55
N ILE A 84 1.10 -13.39 9.24
CA ILE A 84 0.52 -12.28 8.47
C ILE A 84 -0.96 -12.14 8.81
N ILE A 85 -1.70 -13.25 8.86
CA ILE A 85 -3.12 -13.29 9.25
C ILE A 85 -3.30 -12.66 10.64
N ASP A 86 -2.46 -13.03 11.61
CA ASP A 86 -2.50 -12.47 12.96
C ASP A 86 -2.41 -10.93 12.97
N LYS A 87 -1.53 -10.38 12.14
CA LYS A 87 -1.32 -8.92 12.02
C LYS A 87 -2.50 -8.23 11.35
N LEU A 88 -3.09 -8.85 10.31
CA LEU A 88 -4.26 -8.32 9.62
C LEU A 88 -5.56 -8.44 10.43
N THR A 89 -5.62 -9.38 11.38
CA THR A 89 -6.84 -9.69 12.15
C THR A 89 -6.70 -9.31 13.62
N ARG A 90 -6.14 -10.19 14.46
CA ARG A 90 -6.04 -10.03 15.92
C ARG A 90 -5.42 -8.71 16.33
N GLN A 91 -4.34 -8.28 15.68
CA GLN A 91 -3.63 -7.04 16.06
C GLN A 91 -4.40 -5.75 15.66
N LEU A 92 -5.35 -5.87 14.73
CA LEU A 92 -6.29 -4.80 14.38
C LEU A 92 -7.64 -4.93 15.11
N GLY A 93 -7.92 -6.07 15.75
CA GLY A 93 -9.19 -6.35 16.40
C GLY A 93 -10.31 -6.70 15.40
N LEU A 94 -9.95 -7.33 14.28
CA LEU A 94 -10.87 -7.69 13.19
C LEU A 94 -10.94 -9.21 13.01
N SER A 95 -12.08 -9.71 12.54
CA SER A 95 -12.14 -11.04 11.93
C SER A 95 -11.46 -11.04 10.56
N ALA A 96 -11.15 -12.22 10.01
CA ALA A 96 -10.58 -12.33 8.67
C ALA A 96 -11.49 -11.73 7.58
N GLU A 97 -12.81 -11.92 7.72
CA GLU A 97 -13.79 -11.34 6.81
C GLU A 97 -13.84 -9.81 6.91
N GLN A 98 -13.82 -9.26 8.13
CA GLN A 98 -13.80 -7.81 8.35
C GLN A 98 -12.52 -7.18 7.81
N ALA A 99 -11.36 -7.82 8.05
CA ALA A 99 -10.07 -7.36 7.53
C ALA A 99 -10.07 -7.35 6.00
N ARG A 100 -10.57 -8.41 5.36
CA ARG A 100 -10.72 -8.46 3.90
C ARG A 100 -11.64 -7.33 3.41
N LYS A 101 -12.83 -7.20 4.00
CA LYS A 101 -13.83 -6.21 3.60
C LYS A 101 -13.29 -4.78 3.69
N ILE A 102 -12.72 -4.39 4.84
CA ILE A 102 -12.24 -3.01 5.04
C ILE A 102 -11.07 -2.65 4.12
N ILE A 103 -10.21 -3.62 3.78
CA ILE A 103 -9.11 -3.41 2.83
C ILE A 103 -9.65 -3.24 1.41
N PHE A 104 -10.62 -4.06 0.98
CA PHE A 104 -11.24 -3.90 -0.34
C PHE A 104 -12.09 -2.64 -0.45
N ASP A 105 -12.77 -2.23 0.62
CA ASP A 105 -13.48 -0.95 0.66
C ASP A 105 -12.51 0.23 0.49
N TYR A 106 -11.30 0.15 1.05
CA TYR A 106 -10.24 1.10 0.74
C TYR A 106 -9.79 1.00 -0.73
N LEU A 107 -9.43 -0.19 -1.21
CA LEU A 107 -8.84 -0.37 -2.55
C LEU A 107 -9.79 -0.03 -3.70
N ARG A 108 -11.11 -0.19 -3.52
CA ARG A 108 -12.11 0.03 -4.58
C ARG A 108 -12.88 1.34 -4.42
N ASN A 109 -13.23 1.69 -3.19
CA ASN A 109 -14.12 2.82 -2.91
C ASN A 109 -13.36 4.01 -2.28
N GLY A 110 -12.06 3.88 -2.04
CA GLY A 110 -11.26 4.92 -1.40
C GLY A 110 -11.65 5.18 0.06
N SER A 111 -12.25 4.20 0.75
CA SER A 111 -12.66 4.39 2.14
C SER A 111 -11.45 4.70 3.03
N SER A 112 -11.57 5.75 3.85
CA SER A 112 -10.55 6.14 4.82
C SER A 112 -10.53 5.28 6.09
N ASP A 113 -11.51 4.38 6.27
CA ASP A 113 -11.69 3.61 7.51
C ASP A 113 -10.47 2.73 7.81
N PHE A 114 -9.92 2.07 6.79
CA PHE A 114 -8.74 1.23 6.95
C PHE A 114 -7.51 2.06 7.37
N ARG A 115 -7.27 3.20 6.70
CA ARG A 115 -6.19 4.14 7.05
C ARG A 115 -6.34 4.62 8.49
N ASN A 116 -7.53 5.07 8.88
CA ASN A 116 -7.82 5.57 10.23
C ASN A 116 -7.62 4.49 11.30
N LEU A 117 -7.97 3.24 10.99
CA LEU A 117 -7.74 2.10 11.87
C LEU A 117 -6.23 1.87 12.10
N LEU A 118 -5.42 1.90 11.05
CA LEU A 118 -3.98 1.71 11.17
C LEU A 118 -3.31 2.83 11.98
N LEU A 119 -3.69 4.10 11.72
CA LEU A 119 -3.16 5.26 12.46
C LEU A 119 -3.43 5.16 13.96
N LYS A 120 -4.58 4.62 14.38
CA LYS A 120 -4.91 4.37 15.80
C LYS A 120 -4.08 3.27 16.45
N LYS A 121 -3.46 2.39 15.66
CA LYS A 121 -2.72 1.22 16.14
C LYS A 121 -1.21 1.42 16.10
N VAL A 122 -0.70 2.54 15.61
CA VAL A 122 0.74 2.82 15.52
C VAL A 122 1.44 2.74 16.88
N SER A 123 2.65 2.16 16.91
CA SER A 123 3.45 2.07 18.14
C SER A 123 4.15 3.39 18.45
N LYS A 124 4.38 3.69 19.74
CA LYS A 124 5.09 4.92 20.15
C LYS A 124 6.53 4.98 19.62
N ASN A 125 7.20 3.83 19.52
CA ASN A 125 8.63 3.77 19.17
C ASN A 125 8.92 3.98 17.68
N THR A 126 7.96 3.63 16.82
CA THR A 126 8.08 3.71 15.35
C THR A 126 7.09 4.71 14.77
N LYS A 127 6.57 5.63 15.60
CA LYS A 127 5.36 6.39 15.31
C LYS A 127 5.46 7.17 14.00
N ASP A 128 6.50 7.97 13.85
CA ASP A 128 6.66 8.87 12.72
C ASP A 128 6.88 8.08 11.42
N TYR A 129 7.65 6.99 11.48
CA TYR A 129 7.88 6.09 10.34
C TYR A 129 6.61 5.34 9.93
N ASP A 130 5.86 4.80 10.89
CA ASP A 130 4.62 4.08 10.63
C ASP A 130 3.55 5.02 10.05
N ILE A 131 3.38 6.22 10.60
CA ILE A 131 2.44 7.23 10.08
C ILE A 131 2.83 7.60 8.65
N SER A 132 4.09 7.98 8.43
CA SER A 132 4.57 8.36 7.10
C SER A 132 4.36 7.23 6.08
N ALA A 133 4.64 5.98 6.46
CA ALA A 133 4.42 4.81 5.62
C ALA A 133 2.94 4.59 5.29
N ILE A 134 2.05 4.69 6.29
CA ILE A 134 0.60 4.56 6.12
C ILE A 134 0.09 5.64 5.17
N GLU A 135 0.42 6.90 5.41
CA GLU A 135 -0.05 8.02 4.60
C GLU A 135 0.47 7.99 3.18
N THR A 136 1.70 7.50 3.00
CA THR A 136 2.31 7.40 1.68
C THR A 136 1.75 6.22 0.88
N THR A 137 1.50 5.10 1.55
CA THR A 137 1.00 3.87 0.90
C THR A 137 -0.51 3.96 0.63
N LEU A 138 -1.25 4.61 1.53
CA LEU A 138 -2.71 4.70 1.49
C LEU A 138 -3.22 6.08 1.04
N LYS A 139 -2.59 6.64 -0.01
CA LYS A 139 -2.98 7.92 -0.63
C LYS A 139 -4.29 7.79 -1.40
#